data_AF-A0A434AZ62-F1
#
_entry.id   AF-A0A434AZ62-F1
#
_cell.length_a   1.000
_cell.length_b   1.000
_cell.length_c   1.000
_cell.angle_alpha   90.00
_cell.angle_beta   90.00
_cell.angle_gamma   90.00
#
_symmetry.space_group_name_H-M   'P 1'
#
loop_
_entity.id
_entity.type
_entity.pdbx_description
1 polymer ?
#
loop_
_entity_poly.entity_id
_entity_poly.type
_entity_poly.pdbx_seq_one_letter_code
_entity_poly.pdbx_strand_id
1 'polypeptide(L)'
;MKKLKEIKLNDFQLNVLLNEQEKEEYKFLLQDNVYCPHCKEVCEDGIEVTENILNWLNDILVKGKCRKCGKEVNRFIELGEDKEFFDRANAFRRSIGNLKD
;
A
#
# COMPACT_ATOMS: atom_id res chain seq x y z
N MET A 1 -10.72 -3.20 20.56
CA MET A 1 -11.25 -2.96 19.21
C MET A 1 -11.10 -4.23 18.38
N LYS A 2 -12.10 -4.61 17.57
CA LYS A 2 -12.01 -5.76 16.67
C LYS A 2 -11.09 -5.37 15.51
N LYS A 3 -10.04 -6.14 15.24
CA LYS A 3 -9.13 -5.89 14.10
C LYS A 3 -9.92 -5.98 12.80
N LEU A 4 -9.76 -4.99 11.93
CA LEU A 4 -10.29 -5.01 10.57
C LEU A 4 -9.60 -6.13 9.77
N LYS A 5 -10.31 -6.72 8.80
CA LYS A 5 -9.71 -7.72 7.91
C LYS A 5 -8.77 -7.06 6.92
N GLU A 6 -7.68 -7.72 6.55
CA GLU A 6 -6.84 -7.26 5.44
C GLU A 6 -7.55 -7.46 4.10
N ILE A 7 -7.34 -6.54 3.16
CA ILE A 7 -7.96 -6.60 1.84
C ILE A 7 -6.86 -6.50 0.79
N LYS A 8 -6.72 -7.53 -0.06
CA LYS A 8 -5.91 -7.42 -1.27
C LYS A 8 -6.60 -6.46 -2.24
N LEU A 9 -5.87 -5.45 -2.68
CA LEU A 9 -6.33 -4.45 -3.63
C LEU A 9 -5.80 -4.79 -5.01
N ASN A 10 -6.69 -4.80 -6.00
CA ASN A 10 -6.27 -4.69 -7.39
C ASN A 10 -6.01 -3.22 -7.76
N ASP A 11 -5.44 -2.98 -8.94
CA ASP A 11 -5.07 -1.63 -9.38
C ASP A 11 -6.27 -0.68 -9.49
N PHE A 12 -7.44 -1.19 -9.87
CA PHE A 12 -8.65 -0.36 -9.94
C PHE A 12 -9.09 0.08 -8.53
N GLN A 13 -9.11 -0.83 -7.56
CA GLN A 13 -9.48 -0.54 -6.18
C GLN A 13 -8.48 0.41 -5.52
N LEU A 14 -7.18 0.21 -5.77
CA LEU A 14 -6.13 1.10 -5.28
C LEU A 14 -6.31 2.52 -5.86
N ASN A 15 -6.57 2.64 -7.15
CA ASN A 15 -6.80 3.93 -7.82
C ASN A 15 -8.06 4.67 -7.36
N VAL A 16 -9.08 3.93 -6.92
CA VAL A 16 -10.30 4.51 -6.32
C VAL A 16 -10.04 4.98 -4.89
N LEU A 17 -9.17 4.28 -4.15
CA LEU A 17 -8.89 4.56 -2.75
C LEU A 17 -8.00 5.80 -2.57
N LEU A 18 -6.98 5.93 -3.42
CA LEU A 18 -6.02 7.03 -3.38
C LEU A 18 -6.56 8.26 -4.12
N ASN A 19 -6.32 9.45 -3.56
CA ASN A 19 -6.46 10.70 -4.29
C ASN A 19 -5.25 10.93 -5.23
N GLU A 20 -5.27 12.01 -6.03
CA GLU A 20 -4.19 12.26 -7.00
C GLU A 20 -2.83 12.49 -6.34
N GLN A 21 -2.77 13.23 -5.22
CA GLN A 21 -1.53 13.46 -4.49
C GLN A 21 -0.97 12.15 -3.92
N GLU A 22 -1.81 11.33 -3.27
CA GLU A 22 -1.42 10.04 -2.71
C GLU A 22 -0.96 9.05 -3.79
N LYS A 23 -1.51 9.13 -5.01
CA LYS A 23 -1.03 8.34 -6.15
C LYS A 23 0.37 8.75 -6.57
N GLU A 24 0.69 10.04 -6.55
CA GLU A 24 2.03 10.55 -6.85
C GLU A 24 3.02 10.12 -5.77
N GLU A 25 2.65 10.29 -4.50
CA GLU A 25 3.45 9.85 -3.35
C GLU A 25 3.69 8.34 -3.38
N TYR A 26 2.65 7.54 -3.68
CA TYR A 26 2.77 6.09 -3.87
C TYR A 26 3.82 5.76 -4.93
N LYS A 27 3.74 6.38 -6.11
CA LYS A 27 4.69 6.13 -7.20
C LYS A 27 6.12 6.50 -6.80
N PHE A 28 6.30 7.67 -6.20
CA PHE A 28 7.59 8.15 -5.73
C PHE A 28 8.21 7.19 -4.72
N LEU A 29 7.45 6.75 -3.71
CA LEU A 29 7.93 5.83 -2.69
C LEU A 29 8.41 4.50 -3.27
N LEU A 30 7.74 3.99 -4.30
CA LEU A 30 8.08 2.71 -4.93
C LEU A 30 9.23 2.79 -5.93
N GLN A 31 9.50 3.97 -6.45
CA GLN A 31 10.66 4.22 -7.31
C GLN A 31 11.91 4.44 -6.48
N ASP A 32 11.84 5.25 -5.42
CA ASP A 32 13.05 5.80 -4.78
C ASP A 32 13.13 5.60 -3.27
N ASN A 33 12.19 4.87 -2.63
CA ASN A 33 12.15 4.78 -1.17
C ASN A 33 11.97 3.38 -0.59
N VAL A 34 12.16 2.31 -1.38
CA VAL A 34 12.09 0.94 -0.86
C VAL A 34 13.50 0.41 -0.55
N TYR A 35 13.81 0.20 0.72
CA TYR A 35 15.07 -0.45 1.12
C TYR A 35 15.06 -1.95 0.81
N CYS A 36 16.10 -2.44 0.15
CA CYS A 36 16.30 -3.86 -0.09
C CYS A 36 17.27 -4.45 0.94
N PRO A 37 16.84 -5.40 1.80
CA PRO A 37 17.73 -6.00 2.79
C PRO A 37 18.81 -6.90 2.16
N HIS A 38 18.61 -7.34 0.92
CA HIS A 38 19.57 -8.17 0.19
C HIS A 38 20.68 -7.35 -0.47
N CYS A 39 20.32 -6.24 -1.11
CA CYS A 39 21.30 -5.31 -1.68
C CYS A 39 21.93 -4.39 -0.62
N LYS A 40 21.26 -4.23 0.52
CA LYS A 40 21.61 -3.33 1.63
C LYS A 40 21.59 -1.85 1.26
N GLU A 41 20.79 -1.49 0.28
CA GLU A 41 20.62 -0.16 -0.28
C GLU A 41 19.15 0.06 -0.65
N VAL A 42 18.80 1.28 -1.03
CA VAL A 42 17.49 1.58 -1.62
C VAL A 42 17.41 0.91 -3.00
N CYS A 43 16.22 0.45 -3.40
CA CYS A 43 15.97 -0.05 -4.75
C CYS A 43 16.04 1.12 -5.74
N GLU A 44 17.23 1.50 -6.20
CA GLU A 44 17.44 2.61 -7.14
C GLU A 44 16.71 2.42 -8.48
N ASP A 45 16.54 1.17 -8.90
CA ASP A 45 15.74 0.82 -10.09
C ASP A 45 14.24 0.67 -9.76
N GLY A 46 13.83 0.99 -8.53
CA GLY A 46 12.50 0.75 -8.00
C GLY A 46 12.17 -0.72 -7.78
N ILE A 47 10.87 -0.98 -7.58
CA ILE A 47 10.35 -2.34 -7.35
C ILE A 47 9.38 -2.78 -8.44
N GLU A 48 9.27 -4.09 -8.61
CA GLU A 48 8.16 -4.74 -9.29
C GLU A 48 7.09 -5.06 -8.23
N VAL A 49 5.96 -4.35 -8.27
CA VAL A 49 4.85 -4.58 -7.33
C VAL A 49 4.15 -5.89 -7.68
N THR A 50 3.93 -6.70 -6.65
CA THR A 50 3.24 -8.00 -6.78
C THR A 50 1.89 -8.00 -6.06
N GLU A 51 1.78 -7.29 -4.93
CA GLU A 51 0.53 -7.16 -4.18
C GLU A 51 0.43 -5.80 -3.49
N ASN A 52 -0.79 -5.25 -3.46
CA ASN A 52 -1.17 -4.15 -2.58
C ASN A 52 -2.20 -4.66 -1.58
N ILE A 53 -2.02 -4.35 -0.30
CA ILE A 53 -2.89 -4.83 0.78
C ILE A 53 -3.28 -3.66 1.66
N LEU A 54 -4.58 -3.39 1.78
CA LEU A 54 -5.12 -2.50 2.80
C LEU A 54 -5.13 -3.24 4.14
N ASN A 55 -4.22 -2.88 5.04
CA ASN A 55 -4.03 -3.57 6.30
C ASN A 55 -5.14 -3.22 7.32
N TRP A 56 -5.09 -3.82 8.49
CA TRP A 56 -6.10 -3.64 9.55
C TRP A 56 -6.10 -2.24 10.21
N LEU A 57 -5.06 -1.42 9.97
CA LEU A 57 -4.94 -0.01 10.37
C LEU A 57 -5.36 0.98 9.28
N ASN A 58 -5.76 0.48 8.10
CA ASN A 58 -5.94 1.28 6.89
C ASN A 58 -4.64 1.87 6.31
N ASP A 59 -3.50 1.23 6.52
CA ASP A 59 -2.30 1.51 5.73
C ASP A 59 -2.25 0.62 4.49
N ILE A 60 -1.41 1.00 3.53
CA ILE A 60 -1.12 0.16 2.35
C ILE A 60 0.21 -0.56 2.57
N LEU A 61 0.14 -1.89 2.68
CA LEU A 61 1.29 -2.76 2.55
C LEU A 61 1.50 -3.10 1.08
N VAL A 62 2.62 -2.69 0.53
CA VAL A 62 3.09 -3.06 -0.80
C VAL A 62 4.07 -4.21 -0.66
N LYS A 63 3.82 -5.30 -1.38
CA LYS A 63 4.76 -6.41 -1.56
C LYS A 63 5.27 -6.41 -2.99
N GLY A 64 6.57 -6.63 -3.16
CA GLY A 64 7.17 -6.65 -4.48
C GLY A 64 8.53 -7.30 -4.51
N LYS A 65 9.23 -7.11 -5.62
CA LYS A 65 10.60 -7.55 -5.82
C LYS A 65 11.48 -6.37 -6.19
N CYS A 66 12.65 -6.29 -5.59
CA CYS A 66 13.67 -5.32 -6.00
C CYS A 66 14.05 -5.59 -7.46
N ARG A 67 13.99 -4.59 -8.36
CA ARG A 67 14.30 -4.80 -9.78
C ARG A 67 15.77 -5.14 -10.04
N LYS A 68 16.68 -4.71 -9.16
CA LYS A 68 18.12 -5.00 -9.23
C LYS A 68 18.47 -6.45 -8.93
N CYS A 69 17.94 -7.03 -7.84
CA CYS A 69 18.32 -8.38 -7.39
C CYS A 69 17.20 -9.44 -7.48
N GLY A 70 15.97 -9.04 -7.80
CA GLY A 70 14.80 -9.91 -7.90
C GLY A 70 14.30 -10.49 -6.57
N LYS A 71 14.89 -10.10 -5.42
CA LYS A 71 14.48 -10.57 -4.10
C LYS A 71 13.29 -9.78 -3.57
N GLU A 72 12.52 -10.43 -2.71
CA GLU A 72 11.32 -9.87 -2.11
C GLU A 72 11.63 -8.66 -1.24
N VAL A 73 10.79 -7.65 -1.34
CA VAL A 73 10.81 -6.43 -0.56
C VAL A 73 9.38 -6.05 -0.20
N ASN A 74 9.23 -5.39 0.95
CA ASN A 74 7.95 -4.94 1.45
C ASN A 74 8.06 -3.47 1.86
N ARG A 75 7.00 -2.70 1.70
CA ARG A 75 6.91 -1.31 2.16
C ARG A 75 5.53 -1.02 2.72
N PHE A 76 5.49 -0.39 3.89
CA PHE A 76 4.27 0.23 4.40
C PHE A 76 4.19 1.68 3.93
N ILE A 77 2.99 2.10 3.56
CA ILE A 77 2.61 3.47 3.28
C ILE A 77 1.55 3.82 4.33
N GLU A 78 1.97 4.59 5.33
CA GLU A 78 1.24 4.87 6.57
C GLU A 78 0.20 5.97 6.36
N LEU A 79 -0.89 5.63 5.67
CA LEU A 79 -2.03 6.53 5.42
C LEU A 79 -3.16 6.38 6.43
N GLY A 80 -3.13 5.36 7.29
CA GLY A 80 -4.20 5.06 8.24
C GLY A 80 -4.39 6.14 9.31
N GLU A 81 -3.38 6.97 9.56
CA GLU A 81 -3.46 8.11 10.48
C GLU A 81 -4.02 9.37 9.82
N ASP A 82 -4.03 9.46 8.49
CA ASP A 82 -4.68 10.56 7.79
C ASP A 82 -6.20 10.38 7.83
N LYS A 83 -6.89 11.40 8.36
CA LYS A 83 -8.35 11.31 8.57
C LYS A 83 -9.11 11.15 7.26
N GLU A 84 -8.69 11.84 6.21
CA GLU A 84 -9.41 11.82 4.92
C GLU A 84 -9.29 10.45 4.27
N PHE A 85 -8.07 9.91 4.22
CA PHE A 85 -7.81 8.55 3.76
C PHE A 85 -8.53 7.51 4.61
N PHE A 86 -8.46 7.63 5.94
CA PHE A 86 -9.11 6.70 6.86
C PHE A 86 -10.62 6.62 6.62
N ASP A 87 -11.28 7.76 6.39
CA ASP A 87 -12.70 7.83 6.08
C ASP A 87 -13.01 7.16 4.72
N ARG A 88 -12.19 7.41 3.68
CA ARG A 88 -12.32 6.73 2.38
C ARG A 88 -12.10 5.22 2.47
N ALA A 89 -11.09 4.78 3.22
CA ALA A 89 -10.77 3.37 3.43
C ALA A 89 -11.91 2.64 4.15
N ASN A 90 -12.50 3.24 5.18
CA ASN A 90 -13.66 2.64 5.85
C ASN A 90 -14.91 2.63 4.96
N ALA A 91 -15.13 3.67 4.15
CA ALA A 91 -16.21 3.68 3.16
C ALA A 91 -16.05 2.55 2.13
N PHE A 92 -14.83 2.35 1.63
CA PHE A 92 -14.49 1.23 0.74
C PHE A 92 -14.72 -0.12 1.42
N ARG A 93 -14.30 -0.30 2.68
CA ARG A 93 -14.56 -1.53 3.44
C ARG A 93 -16.05 -1.84 3.57
N ARG A 94 -16.87 -0.83 3.84
CA ARG A 94 -18.34 -0.98 3.90
C ARG A 94 -18.91 -1.37 2.54
N SER A 95 -18.47 -0.75 1.45
CA SER A 95 -19.02 -1.01 0.10
C SER A 95 -18.79 -2.45 -0.38
N ILE A 96 -17.74 -3.12 0.12
CA ILE A 96 -17.44 -4.52 -0.17
C ILE A 96 -17.86 -5.50 0.95
N GLY A 97 -18.63 -5.04 1.95
CA GLY A 97 -19.16 -5.87 3.04
C GLY A 97 -18.14 -6.30 4.10
N ASN A 98 -16.97 -5.65 4.17
CA ASN A 98 -15.90 -5.97 5.12
C ASN A 98 -15.93 -5.15 6.43
N LEU A 99 -16.82 -4.17 6.52
CA LEU A 99 -17.12 -3.42 7.74
C LEU A 99 -18.64 -3.23 7.83
N LYS A 100 -19.21 -3.39 9.03
CA LYS A 100 -20.62 -3.09 9.32
C LYS A 100 -20.68 -1.82 10.15
N ASP A 101 -21.77 -1.07 10.00
CA ASP A 101 -22.09 0.10 10.81
C ASP A 101 -22.26 -0.26 12.29
#